data_AF-A0AAU6LPB6-F1
#
_entry.id   AF-A0AAU6LPB6-F1
#
_cell.length_a   1.000
_cell.length_b   1.000
_cell.length_c   1.000
_cell.angle_alpha   90.00
_cell.angle_beta   90.00
_cell.angle_gamma   90.00
#
_symmetry.space_group_name_H-M   'P 1'
#
loop_
_entity.id
_entity.type
_entity.pdbx_description
1 polymer ?
#
loop_
_entity_poly.entity_id
_entity_poly.type
_entity_poly.pdbx_seq_one_letter_code
_entity_poly.pdbx_strand_id
1 'polypeptide(L)'
;MLPSYTVLAIGTSAGTLIVGAIGAVIGMAALTVSVLLYRHGQRVLHDTRTARAIDRNGDDLNDIDTTLRQSHEKLCEFAQVPCTTGDLASLRQLRTQISTPANAPEAMRTELREVVEGFTSYLSTGLPSLTSGDRRQQLERAMEQENARMHLHTAIMKAQQKSRALRKG
;
A
#
# COMPACT_ATOMS: atom_id res chain seq x y z
N MET A 1 -57.85 63.20 47.19
CA MET A 1 -56.61 62.56 46.72
C MET A 1 -56.98 61.18 46.18
N LEU A 2 -56.86 60.97 44.86
CA LEU A 2 -56.95 59.68 44.19
C LEU A 2 -55.76 59.62 43.24
N PRO A 3 -54.85 58.62 43.34
CA PRO A 3 -53.74 58.49 42.40
C PRO A 3 -54.25 57.94 41.06
N SER A 4 -54.04 58.72 40.01
CA SER A 4 -54.29 58.35 38.62
C SER A 4 -53.27 57.31 38.19
N TYR A 5 -53.72 56.09 37.89
CA TYR A 5 -52.89 55.01 37.36
C TYR A 5 -52.76 55.17 35.84
N THR A 6 -51.60 55.61 35.37
CA THR A 6 -51.20 55.46 33.97
C THR A 6 -50.92 53.99 33.70
N VAL A 7 -51.88 53.29 33.09
CA VAL A 7 -51.63 51.99 32.47
C VAL A 7 -50.72 52.23 31.28
N LEU A 8 -49.46 51.80 31.41
CA LEU A 8 -48.53 51.72 30.28
C LEU A 8 -49.10 50.68 29.31
N ALA A 9 -49.69 51.15 28.22
CA ALA A 9 -50.00 50.31 27.08
C ALA A 9 -48.68 49.86 26.46
N ILE A 10 -48.20 48.68 26.84
CA ILE A 10 -47.14 47.97 26.12
C ILE A 10 -47.76 47.56 24.80
N GLY A 11 -47.65 48.45 23.81
CA GLY A 11 -48.00 48.16 22.43
C GLY A 11 -47.04 47.09 21.91
N THR A 12 -47.41 45.81 22.04
CA THR A 12 -46.81 44.72 21.28
C THR A 12 -47.25 44.89 19.82
N SER A 13 -46.60 45.82 19.13
CA SER A 13 -46.82 46.07 17.71
C SER A 13 -46.54 44.80 16.93
N ALA A 14 -47.40 44.48 15.96
CA ALA A 14 -47.27 43.35 15.02
C ALA A 14 -45.88 43.18 14.37
N GLY A 15 -45.01 44.20 14.44
CA GLY A 15 -43.61 44.15 14.03
C GLY A 15 -42.75 43.11 14.76
N THR A 16 -43.00 42.80 16.04
CA THR A 16 -42.20 41.78 16.76
C THR A 16 -42.49 40.35 16.29
N LEU A 17 -43.73 40.06 15.88
CA LEU A 17 -44.09 38.76 15.31
C LEU A 17 -43.50 38.57 13.90
N ILE A 18 -43.46 39.63 13.09
CA ILE A 18 -42.89 39.59 11.74
C ILE A 18 -41.36 39.44 11.81
N VAL A 19 -40.68 40.17 12.70
CA VAL A 19 -39.22 40.02 12.92
C VAL A 19 -38.87 38.64 13.48
N GLY A 20 -39.70 38.09 14.37
CA GLY A 20 -39.55 36.71 14.87
C GLY A 20 -39.74 35.65 13.78
N ALA A 21 -40.74 35.81 12.91
CA ALA A 21 -41.00 34.88 11.80
C ALA A 21 -39.88 34.90 10.74
N ILE A 22 -39.38 36.08 10.37
CA ILE A 22 -38.26 36.22 9.42
C ILE A 22 -36.97 35.67 10.03
N GLY A 23 -36.71 35.92 11.31
CA GLY A 23 -35.57 35.35 12.04
C GLY A 23 -35.61 33.82 12.11
N ALA A 24 -36.80 33.23 12.31
CA ALA A 24 -36.98 31.78 12.32
C ALA A 24 -36.72 31.14 10.94
N VAL A 25 -37.16 31.78 9.85
CA VAL A 25 -36.92 31.29 8.48
C VAL A 25 -35.42 31.36 8.13
N ILE A 26 -34.75 32.46 8.48
CA ILE A 26 -33.30 32.61 8.26
C ILE A 26 -32.51 31.62 9.11
N GLY A 27 -32.90 31.40 10.37
CA GLY A 27 -32.28 30.42 11.26
C GLY A 27 -32.42 28.98 10.74
N MET A 28 -33.60 28.62 10.25
CA MET A 28 -33.84 27.30 9.63
C MET A 28 -33.05 27.12 8.33
N ALA A 29 -32.95 28.16 7.49
CA ALA A 29 -32.13 28.14 6.28
C ALA A 29 -30.62 28.03 6.60
N ALA A 30 -30.15 28.72 7.63
CA ALA A 30 -28.76 28.62 8.08
C ALA A 30 -28.44 27.21 8.63
N LEU A 31 -29.39 26.60 9.36
CA LEU A 31 -29.26 25.24 9.87
C LEU A 31 -29.22 24.21 8.75
N THR A 32 -30.09 24.31 7.74
CA THR A 32 -30.08 23.37 6.60
C THR A 32 -28.79 23.49 5.79
N VAL A 33 -28.32 24.71 5.52
CA VAL A 33 -27.04 24.96 4.84
C VAL A 33 -25.88 24.39 5.65
N SER A 34 -25.87 24.59 6.97
CA SER A 34 -24.82 24.04 7.85
C SER A 34 -24.81 22.51 7.86
N VAL A 35 -25.97 21.87 7.90
CA VAL A 35 -26.09 20.40 7.84
C VAL A 35 -25.64 19.87 6.48
N LEU A 36 -25.96 20.56 5.39
CA LEU A 36 -25.51 20.19 4.04
C LEU A 36 -24.00 20.33 3.90
N LEU A 37 -23.42 21.44 4.36
CA LEU A 37 -21.97 21.67 4.39
C LEU A 37 -21.26 20.60 5.24
N TYR A 38 -21.80 20.28 6.40
CA TYR A 38 -21.23 19.23 7.26
C TYR A 38 -21.26 17.86 6.58
N ARG A 39 -22.39 17.47 5.99
CA ARG A 39 -22.51 16.20 5.23
C ARG A 39 -21.59 16.16 4.02
N HIS A 40 -21.45 17.29 3.32
CA HIS A 40 -20.57 17.39 2.17
C HIS A 40 -19.10 17.30 2.60
N GLY A 41 -18.71 17.97 3.68
CA GLY A 41 -17.37 17.86 4.27
C GLY A 41 -17.02 16.44 4.70
N GLN A 42 -17.97 15.72 5.33
CA GLN A 42 -17.79 14.31 5.68
C GLN A 42 -17.59 13.42 4.45
N ARG A 43 -18.35 13.65 3.37
CA ARG A 43 -18.16 12.93 2.10
C ARG A 43 -16.80 13.22 1.47
N VAL A 44 -16.41 14.50 1.37
CA VAL A 44 -15.09 14.88 0.82
C VAL A 44 -13.95 14.30 1.66
N LEU A 45 -14.07 14.28 2.99
CA LEU A 45 -13.08 13.65 3.87
C LEU A 45 -13.02 12.13 3.68
N HIS A 46 -14.15 11.49 3.47
CA HIS A 46 -14.20 10.06 3.14
C HIS A 46 -13.52 9.80 1.79
N ASP A 47 -13.91 10.54 0.75
CA ASP A 47 -13.38 10.38 -0.61
C ASP A 47 -11.87 10.66 -0.68
N THR A 48 -11.39 11.69 0.03
CA THR A 48 -9.95 11.99 0.12
C THR A 48 -9.17 10.93 0.90
N ARG A 49 -9.75 10.32 1.94
CA ARG A 49 -9.12 9.19 2.65
C ARG A 49 -9.05 7.96 1.75
N THR A 50 -10.12 7.66 1.02
CA THR A 50 -10.17 6.55 0.07
C THR A 50 -9.18 6.75 -1.08
N ALA A 51 -9.13 7.95 -1.67
CA ALA A 51 -8.15 8.28 -2.70
C ALA A 51 -6.70 8.13 -2.21
N ARG A 52 -6.39 8.61 -1.00
CA ARG A 52 -5.06 8.44 -0.40
C ARG A 52 -4.72 6.98 -0.09
N ALA A 53 -5.69 6.15 0.27
CA ALA A 53 -5.47 4.73 0.49
C ALA A 53 -5.17 4.00 -0.83
N ILE A 54 -5.86 4.37 -1.91
CA ILE A 54 -5.61 3.84 -3.26
C ILE A 54 -4.21 4.26 -3.74
N ASP A 55 -3.84 5.52 -3.55
CA ASP A 55 -2.54 6.08 -3.94
C ASP A 55 -1.38 5.35 -3.23
N ARG A 56 -1.48 5.17 -1.91
CA ARG A 56 -0.50 4.40 -1.12
C ARG A 56 -0.35 2.96 -1.59
N ASN A 57 -1.47 2.27 -1.86
CA ASN A 57 -1.43 0.91 -2.39
C ASN A 57 -0.76 0.86 -3.78
N GLY A 58 -0.93 1.91 -4.59
CA GLY A 58 -0.28 2.06 -5.89
C GLY A 58 1.24 2.23 -5.77
N ASP A 59 1.70 3.05 -4.81
CA ASP A 59 3.11 3.24 -4.50
C ASP A 59 3.77 1.96 -3.96
N ASP A 60 3.10 1.26 -3.04
CA ASP A 60 3.58 -0.03 -2.52
C ASP A 60 3.74 -1.08 -3.65
N LEU A 61 2.82 -1.10 -4.63
CA LEU A 61 2.92 -1.96 -5.82
C LEU A 61 4.03 -1.51 -6.81
N ASN A 62 4.41 -0.24 -6.81
CA ASN A 62 5.57 0.27 -7.56
C ASN A 62 6.89 -0.19 -6.97
N ASP A 63 7.02 -0.09 -5.65
CA ASP A 63 8.23 -0.50 -4.96
C ASP A 63 8.46 -2.01 -5.06
N ILE A 64 7.38 -2.80 -4.94
CA ILE A 64 7.44 -4.25 -5.12
C ILE A 64 7.84 -4.62 -6.55
N ASP A 65 7.24 -4.02 -7.58
CA ASP A 65 7.60 -4.34 -8.98
C ASP A 65 9.05 -3.96 -9.29
N THR A 66 9.51 -2.83 -8.78
CA THR A 66 10.90 -2.36 -8.92
C THR A 66 11.87 -3.37 -8.30
N THR A 67 11.58 -3.82 -7.07
CA THR A 67 12.43 -4.79 -6.36
C THR A 67 12.44 -6.16 -7.06
N LEU A 68 11.28 -6.61 -7.56
CA LEU A 68 11.17 -7.86 -8.33
C LEU A 68 11.94 -7.77 -9.66
N ARG A 69 11.94 -6.61 -10.32
CA ARG A 69 12.71 -6.38 -11.55
C ARG A 69 14.22 -6.40 -11.29
N GLN A 70 14.68 -5.71 -10.26
CA GLN A 70 16.08 -5.75 -9.84
C GLN A 70 16.52 -7.19 -9.49
N SER A 71 15.65 -7.95 -8.85
CA SER A 71 15.87 -9.37 -8.54
C SER A 71 16.02 -10.23 -9.79
N HIS A 72 15.15 -10.01 -10.79
CA HIS A 72 15.25 -10.69 -12.08
C HIS A 72 16.56 -10.34 -12.79
N GLU A 73 16.90 -9.05 -12.90
CA GLU A 73 18.14 -8.59 -13.55
C GLU A 73 19.38 -9.22 -12.90
N LYS A 74 19.44 -9.26 -11.57
CA LYS A 74 20.52 -9.91 -10.84
C LYS A 74 20.59 -11.42 -11.10
N LEU A 75 19.46 -12.11 -11.19
CA LEU A 75 19.46 -13.53 -11.54
C LEU A 75 19.90 -13.80 -12.99
N CYS A 76 19.70 -12.86 -13.89
CA CYS A 76 20.22 -12.92 -15.25
C CYS A 76 21.74 -12.76 -15.27
N GLU A 77 22.31 -11.86 -14.45
CA GLU A 77 23.77 -11.73 -14.29
C GLU A 77 24.42 -13.04 -13.84
N PHE A 78 23.74 -13.81 -12.99
CA PHE A 78 24.21 -15.10 -12.48
C PHE A 78 23.90 -16.31 -13.37
N ALA A 79 23.22 -16.12 -14.51
CA ALA A 79 22.68 -17.22 -15.33
C ALA A 79 23.72 -18.09 -16.06
N GLN A 80 25.01 -17.83 -15.90
CA GLN A 80 26.07 -18.49 -16.69
C GLN A 80 27.31 -18.87 -15.87
N VAL A 81 27.39 -18.45 -14.61
CA VAL A 81 28.56 -18.65 -13.77
C VAL A 81 28.14 -19.30 -12.46
N PRO A 82 28.73 -20.43 -12.07
CA PRO A 82 28.50 -21.00 -10.75
C PRO A 82 28.90 -19.97 -9.69
N CYS A 83 27.95 -19.59 -8.83
CA CYS A 83 28.13 -18.49 -7.89
C CYS A 83 28.58 -19.02 -6.54
N THR A 84 29.57 -18.37 -5.95
CA THR A 84 29.99 -18.66 -4.58
C THR A 84 29.03 -18.02 -3.58
N THR A 85 29.09 -18.47 -2.33
CA THR A 85 28.34 -17.85 -1.22
C THR A 85 28.61 -16.35 -1.03
N GLY A 86 29.76 -15.85 -1.51
CA GLY A 86 30.13 -14.44 -1.51
C GLY A 86 29.42 -13.65 -2.61
N ASP A 87 29.39 -14.19 -3.83
CA ASP A 87 28.74 -13.55 -4.98
C ASP A 87 27.23 -13.35 -4.75
N LEU A 88 26.62 -14.28 -4.02
CA LEU A 88 25.20 -14.25 -3.67
C LEU A 88 24.84 -13.26 -2.56
N ALA A 89 25.79 -12.49 -2.02
CA ALA A 89 25.52 -11.53 -0.94
C ALA A 89 24.50 -10.44 -1.35
N SER A 90 24.56 -9.96 -2.59
CA SER A 90 23.61 -8.98 -3.14
C SER A 90 22.16 -9.51 -3.13
N LEU A 91 21.96 -10.79 -3.40
CA LEU A 91 20.65 -11.44 -3.35
C LEU A 91 20.09 -11.57 -1.93
N ARG A 92 20.96 -11.63 -0.90
CA ARG A 92 20.49 -11.59 0.50
C ARG A 92 19.81 -10.27 0.82
N GLN A 93 20.38 -9.15 0.34
CA GLN A 93 19.79 -7.83 0.54
C GLN A 93 18.42 -7.72 -0.14
N LEU A 94 18.31 -8.19 -1.39
CA LEU A 94 17.04 -8.21 -2.13
C LEU A 94 16.00 -9.10 -1.45
N ARG A 95 16.41 -10.28 -0.94
CA ARG A 95 15.54 -11.12 -0.12
C ARG A 95 15.00 -10.36 1.09
N THR A 96 15.85 -9.62 1.81
CA THR A 96 15.43 -8.84 2.99
C THR A 96 14.43 -7.75 2.63
N GLN A 97 14.64 -7.06 1.51
CA GLN A 97 13.70 -6.04 1.01
C GLN A 97 12.33 -6.64 0.70
N ILE A 98 12.28 -7.80 0.03
CA ILE A 98 11.03 -8.50 -0.29
C ILE A 98 10.40 -9.13 0.95
N SER A 99 11.21 -9.61 1.90
CA SER A 99 10.73 -10.28 3.11
C SER A 99 10.19 -9.33 4.16
N THR A 100 10.40 -8.02 4.03
CA THR A 100 9.91 -7.02 4.99
C THR A 100 8.47 -6.65 4.59
N PRO A 101 7.44 -7.34 5.13
CA PRO A 101 6.11 -7.36 4.55
C PRO A 101 5.19 -6.32 5.20
N ALA A 102 5.74 -5.34 5.93
CA ALA A 102 4.96 -4.43 6.76
C ALA A 102 3.84 -3.72 5.98
N ASN A 103 4.03 -3.51 4.67
CA ASN A 103 3.06 -2.86 3.78
C ASN A 103 2.69 -3.71 2.53
N ALA A 104 3.08 -4.99 2.45
CA ALA A 104 2.80 -5.76 1.26
C ALA A 104 1.28 -5.98 1.09
N PRO A 105 0.69 -5.67 -0.08
CA PRO A 105 -0.73 -5.89 -0.34
C PRO A 105 -1.11 -7.34 -0.06
N GLU A 106 -2.22 -7.56 0.63
CA GLU A 106 -2.66 -8.91 1.02
C GLU A 106 -2.78 -9.86 -0.18
N ALA A 107 -3.21 -9.31 -1.33
CA ALA A 107 -3.34 -10.02 -2.60
C ALA A 107 -2.01 -10.47 -3.25
N MET A 108 -0.85 -10.05 -2.74
CA MET A 108 0.48 -10.47 -3.20
C MET A 108 1.27 -11.30 -2.19
N ARG A 109 0.76 -11.48 -0.96
CA ARG A 109 1.51 -12.13 0.13
C ARG A 109 1.98 -13.54 -0.21
N THR A 110 1.15 -14.31 -0.91
CA THR A 110 1.49 -15.68 -1.31
C THR A 110 2.63 -15.71 -2.30
N GLU A 111 2.54 -14.90 -3.36
CA GLU A 111 3.55 -14.82 -4.40
C GLU A 111 4.89 -14.26 -3.86
N LEU A 112 4.84 -13.26 -2.98
CA LEU A 112 6.05 -12.73 -2.34
C LEU A 112 6.69 -13.75 -1.40
N ARG A 113 5.89 -14.56 -0.69
CA ARG A 113 6.41 -15.67 0.13
C ARG A 113 7.12 -16.71 -0.73
N GLU A 114 6.51 -17.13 -1.85
CA GLU A 114 7.14 -18.06 -2.80
C GLU A 114 8.49 -17.52 -3.31
N VAL A 115 8.57 -16.21 -3.59
CA VAL A 115 9.83 -15.56 -4.00
C VAL A 115 10.86 -15.61 -2.87
N VAL A 116 10.49 -15.29 -1.63
CA VAL A 116 11.41 -15.35 -0.47
C VAL A 116 11.90 -16.77 -0.19
N GLU A 117 11.03 -17.77 -0.33
CA GLU A 117 11.38 -19.19 -0.22
C GLU A 117 12.35 -19.59 -1.35
N GLY A 118 12.08 -19.17 -2.59
CA GLY A 118 12.98 -19.37 -3.72
C GLY A 118 14.36 -18.75 -3.50
N PHE A 119 14.42 -17.53 -2.96
CA PHE A 119 15.67 -16.89 -2.56
C PHE A 119 16.40 -17.71 -1.50
N THR A 120 15.69 -18.18 -0.49
CA THR A 120 16.29 -18.99 0.59
C THR A 120 16.90 -20.27 0.04
N SER A 121 16.18 -20.95 -0.85
CA SER A 121 16.66 -22.16 -1.55
C SER A 121 17.90 -21.87 -2.39
N TYR A 122 17.85 -20.85 -3.25
CA TYR A 122 19.00 -20.49 -4.11
C TYR A 122 20.22 -20.01 -3.31
N LEU A 123 20.02 -19.28 -2.21
CA LEU A 123 21.12 -18.86 -1.34
C LEU A 123 21.80 -20.04 -0.64
N SER A 124 21.06 -21.13 -0.37
CA SER A 124 21.61 -22.34 0.25
C SER A 124 22.46 -23.19 -0.71
N THR A 125 22.32 -23.01 -2.03
CA THR A 125 23.12 -23.72 -3.04
C THR A 125 24.44 -23.03 -3.38
N GLY A 126 24.76 -21.92 -2.69
CA GLY A 126 26.02 -21.22 -2.88
C GLY A 126 27.24 -22.13 -2.72
N LEU A 127 28.08 -22.17 -3.74
CA LEU A 127 29.23 -23.05 -3.75
C LEU A 127 30.31 -22.55 -2.75
N PRO A 128 30.99 -23.45 -2.03
CA PRO A 128 32.22 -23.09 -1.33
C PRO A 128 33.28 -22.69 -2.37
N SER A 129 34.20 -21.80 -1.99
CA SER A 129 35.34 -21.40 -2.83
C SER A 129 36.01 -22.65 -3.41
N LEU A 130 36.24 -22.68 -4.73
CA LEU A 130 36.73 -23.83 -5.51
C LEU A 130 37.95 -24.51 -4.86
N THR A 131 37.70 -25.39 -3.91
CA THR A 131 38.67 -26.36 -3.43
C THR A 131 38.68 -27.52 -4.42
N SER A 132 39.86 -28.02 -4.75
CA SER A 132 40.11 -29.16 -5.63
C SER A 132 39.46 -30.46 -5.12
N GLY A 133 38.14 -30.54 -5.26
CA GLY A 133 37.29 -31.69 -4.94
C GLY A 133 36.91 -32.47 -6.19
N ASP A 134 36.15 -33.55 -6.00
CA ASP A 134 35.69 -34.42 -7.08
C ASP A 134 34.86 -33.64 -8.11
N ARG A 135 35.28 -33.71 -9.38
CA ARG A 135 34.64 -33.03 -10.52
C ARG A 135 33.16 -33.39 -10.65
N ARG A 136 32.79 -34.63 -10.31
CA ARG A 136 31.38 -35.07 -10.37
C ARG A 136 30.52 -34.35 -9.34
N GLN A 137 31.01 -34.25 -8.11
CA GLN A 137 30.33 -33.55 -7.02
C GLN A 137 30.18 -32.04 -7.30
N GLN A 138 31.18 -31.43 -7.94
CA GLN A 138 31.10 -30.02 -8.35
C GLN A 138 30.01 -29.79 -9.41
N LEU A 139 29.89 -30.71 -10.38
CA LEU A 139 28.87 -30.62 -11.42
C LEU A 139 27.46 -30.84 -10.86
N GLU A 140 27.28 -31.80 -9.95
CA GLU A 140 26.00 -32.03 -9.26
C GLU A 140 25.55 -30.77 -8.48
N ARG A 141 26.44 -30.14 -7.71
CA ARG A 141 26.11 -28.89 -7.00
C ARG A 141 25.82 -27.72 -7.93
N ALA A 142 26.53 -27.61 -9.05
CA ALA A 142 26.24 -26.58 -10.05
C ALA A 142 24.86 -26.78 -10.69
N MET A 143 24.45 -28.03 -10.95
CA MET A 143 23.11 -28.35 -11.44
C MET A 143 22.02 -28.04 -10.40
N GLU A 144 22.27 -28.36 -9.13
CA GLU A 144 21.36 -27.99 -8.03
C GLU A 144 21.19 -26.47 -7.92
N GLN A 145 22.29 -25.73 -8.04
CA GLN A 145 22.27 -24.27 -8.06
C GLN A 145 21.46 -23.73 -9.23
N GLU A 146 21.66 -24.25 -10.44
CA GLU A 146 20.91 -23.82 -11.62
C GLU A 146 19.43 -24.16 -11.51
N ASN A 147 19.08 -25.33 -10.98
CA ASN A 147 17.69 -25.69 -10.74
C ASN A 147 17.02 -24.73 -9.74
N ALA A 148 17.69 -24.44 -8.62
CA ALA A 148 17.20 -23.47 -7.65
C ALA A 148 17.04 -22.06 -8.26
N ARG A 149 17.96 -21.64 -9.14
CA ARG A 149 17.87 -20.39 -9.90
C ARG A 149 16.62 -20.35 -10.78
N MET A 150 16.33 -21.41 -11.52
CA MET A 150 15.14 -21.51 -12.38
C MET A 150 13.84 -21.46 -11.58
N HIS A 151 13.79 -22.13 -10.42
CA HIS A 151 12.63 -22.07 -9.53
C HIS A 151 12.38 -20.64 -9.03
N LEU A 152 13.43 -19.95 -8.57
CA LEU A 152 13.34 -18.55 -8.13
C LEU A 152 12.92 -17.62 -9.28
N HIS A 153 13.50 -17.78 -10.46
CA HIS A 153 13.12 -17.01 -11.65
C HIS A 153 11.61 -17.15 -11.96
N THR A 154 11.09 -18.38 -11.91
CA THR A 154 9.67 -18.66 -12.15
C THR A 154 8.77 -17.99 -11.11
N ALA A 155 9.16 -18.04 -9.83
CA ALA A 155 8.43 -17.37 -8.76
C ALA A 155 8.39 -15.84 -8.95
N ILE A 156 9.53 -15.23 -9.34
CA ILE A 156 9.61 -13.79 -9.61
C ILE A 156 8.70 -13.40 -10.78
N MET A 157 8.72 -14.17 -11.88
CA MET A 157 7.87 -13.90 -13.04
C MET A 157 6.38 -13.98 -12.69
N LYS A 158 5.99 -14.97 -11.88
CA LYS A 158 4.61 -15.11 -11.37
C LYS A 158 4.21 -13.91 -10.50
N ALA A 159 5.09 -13.47 -9.59
CA ALA A 159 4.86 -12.30 -8.74
C ALA A 159 4.73 -11.00 -9.55
N GLN A 160 5.58 -10.80 -10.57
CA GLN A 160 5.48 -9.65 -11.49
C GLN A 160 4.18 -9.67 -12.28
N GLN A 161 3.77 -10.84 -12.79
CA GLN A 161 2.50 -10.98 -13.50
C GLN A 161 1.31 -10.63 -12.59
N LYS A 162 1.35 -11.09 -11.33
CA LYS A 162 0.33 -10.77 -10.32
C LYS A 162 0.28 -9.27 -10.02
N SER A 163 1.44 -8.62 -9.81
CA SER A 163 1.53 -7.17 -9.62
C SER A 163 0.89 -6.40 -10.79
N ARG A 164 1.23 -6.78 -12.03
CA ARG A 164 0.65 -6.19 -13.24
C ARG A 164 -0.86 -6.40 -13.35
N ALA A 165 -1.37 -7.54 -12.90
CA ALA A 165 -2.81 -7.81 -12.87
C ALA A 165 -3.53 -6.91 -11.86
N LEU A 166 -2.95 -6.74 -10.66
CA LEU A 166 -3.50 -5.89 -9.60
C LEU A 166 -3.49 -4.40 -9.96
N ARG A 167 -2.56 -3.95 -10.82
CA ARG A 167 -2.56 -2.56 -11.32
C ARG A 167 -3.67 -2.27 -12.35
N LYS A 168 -4.17 -3.30 -13.02
CA LYS A 168 -5.16 -3.15 -14.11
C LYS A 168 -6.61 -3.29 -13.62
N GLY A 169 -6.82 -3.89 -12.45
CA GLY A 169 -8.14 -4.07 -11.84
C GLY A 169 -8.41 -3.02 -10.79
#